data_AF-A0A9P1M8T1-F1
#
_entry.id   AF-A0A9P1M8T1-F1
#
_cell.length_a   1.000
_cell.length_b   1.000
_cell.length_c   1.000
_cell.angle_alpha   90.00
_cell.angle_beta   90.00
_cell.angle_gamma   90.00
#
_symmetry.space_group_name_H-M   'P 1'
#
loop_
_entity.id
_entity.type
_entity.pdbx_description
1 polymer ?
#
loop_
_entity_poly.entity_id
_entity_poly.type
_entity_poly.pdbx_seq_one_letter_code
_entity_poly.pdbx_strand_id
1 'polypeptide(L)'
;MHGILSRTQAPRSSIHCDIKRLSDLRRRFHLNLAIACDNDKGGPSTTALAVQDREDALVYWIAANGDSQGGISPEVAAHLEGLIRDLANIVGLPQTAEAREGLERAFVEKFINFKSPKVKKENMRLSNAAERCIKYLSTGMESEASDNYVNVVGARGVSVVEWLRKFDKSHNARPATQLCSLAYSERHKPEMNELKAIITRLETCPDVAKAFHIVYHTVGRLASHVRTPRQLIRDATDLQERTGGTSHLDPADERTTALDSLRRMVRAEDERFERLSGNLQVMGPQLYLDKGMQEFFDDEAGPPPSVHAEVQVLDHFYQQKLTYVYGDAWLEQRGVLQHMIEDMRKLVLVRLRDMLGPLPYRTDSLTAITEKEELPYWSENSMSEDMSAAETDSSQAMGGDT
;
A
#
# COMPACT_ATOMS: atom_id res chain seq x y z
N MET A 1 -17.96 23.18 59.23
CA MET A 1 -17.91 24.32 58.30
C MET A 1 -16.98 23.96 57.16
N HIS A 2 -17.51 24.05 55.94
CA HIS A 2 -16.86 23.75 54.68
C HIS A 2 -15.72 24.73 54.33
N GLY A 3 -14.73 24.24 53.60
CA GLY A 3 -13.79 25.04 52.82
C GLY A 3 -13.39 24.26 51.58
N ILE A 4 -14.20 24.39 50.52
CA ILE A 4 -14.00 23.79 49.20
C ILE A 4 -12.99 24.65 48.44
N LEU A 5 -11.84 24.09 48.07
CA LEU A 5 -10.97 24.67 47.04
C LEU A 5 -11.34 24.06 45.69
N SER A 6 -11.97 24.89 44.86
CA SER A 6 -12.38 24.61 43.49
C SER A 6 -11.20 24.18 42.62
N ARG A 7 -11.29 22.96 42.09
CA ARG A 7 -10.41 22.45 41.04
C ARG A 7 -10.82 23.14 39.72
N THR A 8 -9.99 24.06 39.23
CA THR A 8 -10.10 24.60 37.86
C THR A 8 -9.86 23.47 36.87
N GLN A 9 -10.91 23.05 36.16
CA GLN A 9 -10.80 22.19 34.98
C GLN A 9 -10.13 22.97 33.86
N ALA A 10 -8.97 22.51 33.40
CA ALA A 10 -8.41 22.93 32.14
C ALA A 10 -9.26 22.36 30.96
N PRO A 11 -9.33 23.05 29.81
CA PRO A 11 -10.22 22.67 28.72
C PRO A 11 -9.80 21.33 28.10
N ARG A 12 -10.75 20.40 27.94
CA ARG A 12 -10.57 19.07 27.34
C ARG A 12 -10.39 19.08 25.80
N SER A 13 -10.08 20.21 25.19
CA SER A 13 -10.12 20.40 23.73
C SER A 13 -8.76 20.36 23.00
N SER A 14 -7.63 20.24 23.70
CA SER A 14 -6.30 20.14 23.05
C SER A 14 -5.77 18.71 22.87
N ILE A 15 -6.21 17.76 23.71
CA ILE A 15 -5.63 16.39 23.75
C ILE A 15 -6.05 15.54 22.55
N HIS A 16 -7.24 15.78 21.98
CA HIS A 16 -7.79 14.95 20.90
C HIS A 16 -7.10 15.19 19.54
N CYS A 17 -6.53 16.38 19.32
CA CYS A 17 -5.80 16.71 18.09
C CYS A 17 -4.39 16.07 18.09
N ASP A 18 -3.73 16.04 19.26
CA ASP A 18 -2.41 15.42 19.43
C ASP A 18 -2.46 13.89 19.31
N ILE A 19 -3.50 13.24 19.85
CA ILE A 19 -3.65 11.77 19.74
C ILE A 19 -3.86 11.35 18.29
N LYS A 20 -4.72 12.07 17.54
CA LYS A 20 -4.97 11.76 16.12
C LYS A 20 -3.70 11.99 15.29
N ARG A 21 -2.98 13.09 15.54
CA ARG A 21 -1.71 13.40 14.86
C ARG A 21 -0.64 12.33 15.13
N LEU A 22 -0.51 11.85 16.36
CA LEU A 22 0.42 10.78 16.72
C LEU A 22 0.04 9.44 16.09
N SER A 23 -1.26 9.08 16.09
CA SER A 23 -1.75 7.87 15.41
C SER A 23 -1.52 7.92 13.90
N ASP A 24 -1.83 9.04 13.24
CA ASP A 24 -1.58 9.23 11.81
C ASP A 24 -0.08 9.15 11.46
N LEU A 25 0.77 9.68 12.33
CA LEU A 25 2.22 9.65 12.16
C LEU A 25 2.79 8.23 12.34
N ARG A 26 2.32 7.48 13.36
CA ARG A 26 2.66 6.06 13.55
C ARG A 26 2.20 5.20 12.40
N ARG A 27 0.96 5.38 11.96
CA ARG A 27 0.41 4.64 10.81
C ARG A 27 1.26 4.87 9.57
N ARG A 28 1.64 6.13 9.31
CA ARG A 28 2.52 6.46 8.19
C ARG A 28 3.91 5.85 8.35
N PHE A 29 4.47 5.83 9.56
CA PHE A 29 5.76 5.18 9.86
C PHE A 29 5.71 3.68 9.55
N HIS A 30 4.73 2.95 10.09
CA HIS A 30 4.59 1.51 9.86
C HIS A 30 4.28 1.16 8.40
N LEU A 31 3.42 1.94 7.73
CA LEU A 31 3.14 1.76 6.30
C LEU A 31 4.41 1.93 5.46
N ASN A 32 5.19 2.97 5.74
CA ASN A 32 6.45 3.20 5.04
C ASN A 32 7.49 2.10 5.33
N LEU A 33 7.45 1.51 6.53
CA LEU A 33 8.32 0.38 6.90
C LEU A 33 7.91 -0.90 6.16
N ALA A 34 6.61 -1.20 6.07
CA ALA A 34 6.10 -2.29 5.26
C ALA A 34 6.48 -2.12 3.78
N ILE A 35 6.30 -0.90 3.24
CA ILE A 35 6.75 -0.56 1.89
C ILE A 35 8.25 -0.84 1.74
N ALA A 36 9.08 -0.55 2.75
CA ALA A 36 10.54 -0.77 2.69
C ALA A 36 10.91 -2.23 2.39
N CYS A 37 10.13 -3.18 2.89
CA CYS A 37 10.36 -4.61 2.76
C CYS A 37 10.01 -5.18 1.37
N ASP A 38 9.21 -4.47 0.58
CA ASP A 38 8.84 -4.91 -0.78
C ASP A 38 9.96 -4.65 -1.81
N ASN A 39 10.76 -5.68 -2.09
CA ASN A 39 11.90 -5.63 -3.02
C ASN A 39 11.55 -5.91 -4.50
N ASP A 40 10.44 -6.62 -4.79
CA ASP A 40 9.99 -6.90 -6.16
C ASP A 40 8.47 -6.66 -6.34
N LYS A 41 7.96 -6.90 -7.55
CA LYS A 41 6.55 -6.89 -7.91
C LYS A 41 6.07 -8.33 -8.07
N GLY A 42 5.15 -8.76 -7.22
CA GLY A 42 4.46 -10.04 -7.32
C GLY A 42 3.86 -10.46 -5.97
N GLY A 43 2.93 -11.42 -6.01
CA GLY A 43 2.37 -12.03 -4.81
C GLY A 43 3.44 -12.49 -3.81
N PRO A 44 4.44 -13.30 -4.20
CA PRO A 44 5.43 -13.88 -3.28
C PRO A 44 6.28 -12.87 -2.49
N SER A 45 6.60 -11.72 -3.08
CA SER A 45 7.41 -10.67 -2.44
C SER A 45 6.58 -9.68 -1.61
N THR A 46 5.26 -9.85 -1.53
CA THR A 46 4.39 -8.97 -0.75
C THR A 46 4.61 -9.26 0.74
N THR A 47 4.90 -8.20 1.48
CA THR A 47 5.18 -8.27 2.92
C THR A 47 4.10 -7.59 3.74
N ALA A 48 3.82 -8.14 4.91
CA ALA A 48 2.93 -7.54 5.91
C ALA A 48 3.69 -7.34 7.22
N LEU A 49 3.41 -6.23 7.90
CA LEU A 49 4.06 -5.85 9.14
C LEU A 49 3.01 -5.52 10.21
N ALA A 50 3.18 -6.07 11.40
CA ALA A 50 2.46 -5.65 12.60
C ALA A 50 3.44 -5.36 13.74
N VAL A 51 2.99 -4.55 14.69
CA VAL A 51 3.78 -4.22 15.88
C VAL A 51 3.04 -4.68 17.11
N GLN A 52 3.69 -5.52 17.89
CA GLN A 52 3.23 -5.98 19.18
C GLN A 52 3.70 -5.02 20.27
N ASP A 53 2.76 -4.64 21.14
CA ASP A 53 3.05 -3.91 22.36
C ASP A 53 3.45 -4.92 23.45
N ARG A 54 4.68 -4.81 23.95
CA ARG A 54 5.11 -5.52 25.15
C ARG A 54 5.61 -4.52 26.17
N GLU A 55 5.51 -4.90 27.44
CA GLU A 55 5.96 -4.09 28.58
C GLU A 55 7.45 -3.71 28.50
N ASP A 56 8.27 -4.54 27.82
CA ASP A 56 9.71 -4.36 27.70
C ASP A 56 10.18 -3.72 26.37
N ALA A 57 9.47 -3.94 25.26
CA ALA A 57 9.84 -3.43 23.94
C ALA A 57 8.71 -3.53 22.90
N LEU A 58 8.82 -2.76 21.82
CA LEU A 58 8.02 -2.97 20.61
C LEU A 58 8.58 -4.14 19.79
N VAL A 59 7.75 -5.11 19.41
CA VAL A 59 8.19 -6.22 18.54
C VAL A 59 7.57 -6.10 17.17
N TYR A 60 8.42 -5.99 16.15
CA TYR A 60 8.01 -5.90 14.75
C TYR A 60 7.86 -7.30 14.16
N TRP A 61 6.62 -7.73 13.99
CA TRP A 61 6.26 -8.98 13.33
C TRP A 61 6.14 -8.74 11.84
N ILE A 62 6.83 -9.54 11.05
CA ILE A 62 6.76 -9.48 9.60
C ILE A 62 6.38 -10.86 9.05
N ALA A 63 5.55 -10.87 8.02
CA ALA A 63 5.29 -12.01 7.16
C ALA A 63 5.56 -11.65 5.69
N ALA A 64 5.84 -12.67 4.87
CA ALA A 64 5.87 -12.57 3.42
C ALA A 64 5.06 -13.73 2.84
N ASN A 65 4.48 -13.51 1.65
CA ASN A 65 3.73 -14.56 0.95
C ASN A 65 4.61 -15.77 0.61
N GLY A 66 5.93 -15.55 0.40
CA GLY A 66 6.91 -16.60 0.15
C GLY A 66 6.69 -17.32 -1.18
N ASP A 67 7.71 -18.05 -1.64
CA ASP A 67 7.52 -19.17 -2.55
C ASP A 67 7.21 -20.44 -1.74
N SER A 68 7.07 -21.59 -2.40
CA SER A 68 6.54 -22.87 -1.88
C SER A 68 7.23 -23.48 -0.64
N GLN A 69 8.22 -22.81 -0.04
CA GLN A 69 8.75 -23.17 1.29
C GLN A 69 8.33 -22.22 2.40
N GLY A 70 7.72 -21.10 2.05
CA GLY A 70 6.97 -20.22 2.89
C GLY A 70 7.83 -19.47 3.91
N GLY A 71 7.68 -18.15 3.97
CA GLY A 71 8.36 -17.32 4.95
C GLY A 71 9.21 -16.24 4.32
N ILE A 72 9.77 -15.41 5.19
CA ILE A 72 10.55 -14.24 4.80
C ILE A 72 11.93 -14.67 4.32
N SER A 73 12.35 -14.13 3.18
CA SER A 73 13.72 -14.31 2.74
C SER A 73 14.69 -13.70 3.76
N PRO A 74 15.81 -14.37 4.09
CA PRO A 74 16.81 -13.83 5.01
C PRO A 74 17.30 -12.43 4.62
N GLU A 75 17.26 -12.11 3.32
CA GLU A 75 17.62 -10.81 2.78
C GLU A 75 16.65 -9.69 3.21
N VAL A 76 15.34 -9.95 3.16
CA VAL A 76 14.30 -8.99 3.59
C VAL A 76 14.38 -8.77 5.11
N ALA A 77 14.57 -9.84 5.87
CA ALA A 77 14.78 -9.78 7.32
C ALA A 77 15.99 -8.91 7.70
N ALA A 78 17.16 -9.24 7.12
CA ALA A 78 18.40 -8.50 7.37
C ALA A 78 18.31 -7.04 6.90
N HIS A 79 17.57 -6.77 5.82
CA HIS A 79 17.32 -5.42 5.36
C HIS A 79 16.51 -4.62 6.39
N LEU A 80 15.38 -5.15 6.86
CA LEU A 80 14.53 -4.49 7.85
C LEU A 80 15.28 -4.23 9.17
N GLU A 81 15.98 -5.23 9.70
CA GLU A 81 16.83 -5.07 10.89
C GLU A 81 17.87 -3.97 10.70
N GLY A 82 18.50 -3.95 9.52
CA GLY A 82 19.44 -2.93 9.13
C GLY A 82 18.80 -1.53 9.11
N LEU A 83 17.60 -1.39 8.55
CA LEU A 83 16.90 -0.10 8.51
C LEU A 83 16.51 0.38 9.91
N ILE A 84 15.97 -0.49 10.76
CA ILE A 84 15.58 -0.15 12.13
C ILE A 84 16.81 0.31 12.92
N ARG A 85 17.94 -0.38 12.78
CA ARG A 85 19.21 0.01 13.42
C ARG A 85 19.72 1.36 12.93
N ASP A 86 19.69 1.59 11.61
CA ASP A 86 20.13 2.85 11.03
C ASP A 86 19.24 4.01 11.50
N LEU A 87 17.91 3.81 11.57
CA LEU A 87 16.97 4.79 12.12
C LEU A 87 17.27 5.10 13.60
N ALA A 88 17.51 4.07 14.42
CA ALA A 88 17.87 4.25 15.82
C ALA A 88 19.17 5.04 15.97
N ASN A 89 20.16 4.82 15.10
CA ASN A 89 21.41 5.58 15.10
C ASN A 89 21.21 7.05 14.68
N ILE A 90 20.39 7.30 13.67
CA ILE A 90 20.07 8.66 13.19
C ILE A 90 19.35 9.47 14.27
N VAL A 91 18.41 8.84 15.00
CA VAL A 91 17.59 9.53 16.01
C VAL A 91 18.29 9.62 17.37
N GLY A 92 19.04 8.58 17.78
CA GLY A 92 19.52 8.41 19.15
C GLY A 92 20.86 9.07 19.48
N LEU A 93 21.67 9.46 18.50
CA LEU A 93 23.01 9.99 18.73
C LEU A 93 23.05 11.52 18.49
N PRO A 94 23.67 12.30 19.40
CA PRO A 94 24.01 13.70 19.11
C PRO A 94 24.97 13.74 17.93
N GLN A 95 24.56 14.41 16.85
CA GLN A 95 25.33 14.48 15.60
C GLN A 95 25.45 15.93 15.13
N THR A 96 26.53 16.25 14.43
CA THR A 96 26.61 17.50 13.68
C THR A 96 25.63 17.44 12.50
N ALA A 97 25.27 18.60 11.95
CA ALA A 97 24.35 18.66 10.80
C ALA A 97 24.89 17.87 9.60
N GLU A 98 26.20 17.95 9.36
CA GLU A 98 26.88 17.27 8.25
C GLU A 98 26.92 15.75 8.46
N ALA A 99 27.18 15.29 9.69
CA ALA A 99 27.17 13.87 10.03
C ALA A 99 25.78 13.27 9.84
N ARG A 100 24.74 13.98 10.29
CA ARG A 100 23.35 13.59 10.12
C ARG A 100 22.99 13.48 8.63
N GLU A 101 23.32 14.49 7.83
CA GLU A 101 23.04 14.48 6.40
C GLU A 101 23.73 13.30 5.69
N GLY A 102 24.95 12.96 6.11
CA GLY A 102 25.68 11.78 5.64
C GLY A 102 24.94 10.47 5.91
N LEU A 103 24.44 10.28 7.13
CA LEU A 103 23.67 9.09 7.50
C LEU A 103 22.32 9.02 6.79
N GLU A 104 21.61 10.14 6.68
CA GLU A 104 20.32 10.20 5.97
C GLU A 104 20.50 9.83 4.48
N ARG A 105 21.58 10.30 3.85
CA ARG A 105 21.90 9.94 2.47
C ARG A 105 22.21 8.45 2.32
N ALA A 106 23.04 7.89 3.20
CA ALA A 106 23.37 6.47 3.20
C ALA A 106 22.12 5.59 3.43
N PHE A 107 21.21 6.03 4.31
CA PHE A 107 19.94 5.35 4.57
C PHE A 107 19.05 5.29 3.32
N VAL A 108 18.89 6.43 2.63
CA VAL A 108 18.14 6.50 1.37
C VAL A 108 18.77 5.63 0.29
N GLU A 109 20.10 5.64 0.16
CA GLU A 109 20.81 4.79 -0.82
C GLU A 109 20.62 3.31 -0.53
N LYS A 110 20.74 2.88 0.73
CA LYS A 110 20.51 1.50 1.16
C LYS A 110 19.07 1.05 0.84
N PHE A 111 18.08 1.91 1.10
CA PHE A 111 16.68 1.66 0.77
C PHE A 111 16.47 1.46 -0.75
N ILE A 112 17.03 2.35 -1.58
CA ILE A 112 16.88 2.27 -3.04
C ILE A 112 17.61 1.06 -3.62
N ASN A 113 18.81 0.77 -3.11
CA ASN A 113 19.64 -0.32 -3.63
C ASN A 113 18.98 -1.68 -3.41
N PHE A 114 18.36 -1.90 -2.25
CA PHE A 114 17.56 -3.10 -1.97
C PHE A 114 16.42 -3.30 -2.98
N LYS A 115 15.82 -2.21 -3.45
CA LYS A 115 14.73 -2.21 -4.43
C LYS A 115 15.17 -2.09 -5.89
N SER A 116 16.47 -2.21 -6.16
CA SER A 116 17.02 -2.06 -7.52
C SER A 116 16.30 -2.90 -8.58
N PRO A 117 15.93 -4.17 -8.34
CA PRO A 117 15.19 -4.97 -9.33
C PRO A 117 13.86 -4.33 -9.72
N LYS A 118 13.09 -3.87 -8.72
CA LYS A 118 11.81 -3.18 -8.90
C LYS A 118 11.97 -1.84 -9.61
N VAL A 119 12.94 -1.03 -9.18
CA VAL A 119 13.26 0.27 -9.79
C VAL A 119 13.62 0.11 -11.28
N LYS A 120 14.39 -0.91 -11.64
CA LYS A 120 14.73 -1.20 -13.04
C LYS A 120 13.49 -1.54 -13.87
N LYS A 121 12.59 -2.38 -13.35
CA LYS A 121 11.33 -2.74 -14.01
C LYS A 121 10.42 -1.50 -14.18
N GLU A 122 10.33 -0.65 -13.16
CA GLU A 122 9.58 0.61 -13.21
C GLU A 122 10.17 1.56 -14.26
N ASN A 123 11.48 1.77 -14.26
CA ASN A 123 12.15 2.63 -15.22
C ASN A 123 12.02 2.14 -16.68
N MET A 124 12.05 0.82 -16.90
CA MET A 124 11.77 0.26 -18.23
C MET A 124 10.33 0.54 -18.68
N ARG A 125 9.35 0.47 -17.78
CA ARG A 125 7.96 0.86 -18.10
C ARG A 125 7.85 2.35 -18.39
N LEU A 126 8.54 3.18 -17.61
CA LEU A 126 8.57 4.63 -17.79
C LEU A 126 9.14 5.01 -19.16
N SER A 127 10.33 4.52 -19.51
CA SER A 127 10.97 4.83 -20.79
C SER A 127 10.14 4.40 -22.00
N ASN A 128 9.52 3.21 -21.94
CA ASN A 128 8.62 2.73 -23.00
C ASN A 128 7.32 3.55 -23.12
N ALA A 129 6.84 4.15 -22.02
CA ALA A 129 5.67 5.01 -22.03
C ALA A 129 6.02 6.43 -22.48
N ALA A 130 7.18 6.95 -22.03
CA ALA A 130 7.70 8.25 -22.42
C ALA A 130 7.93 8.32 -23.94
N GLU A 131 8.53 7.31 -24.54
CA GLU A 131 8.74 7.24 -26.01
C GLU A 131 7.41 7.30 -26.78
N ARG A 132 6.36 6.63 -26.28
CA ARG A 132 5.01 6.70 -26.88
C ARG A 132 4.39 8.08 -26.75
N CYS A 133 4.55 8.73 -25.60
CA CYS A 133 4.07 10.09 -25.37
C CYS A 133 4.83 11.09 -26.25
N ILE A 134 6.15 10.98 -26.36
CA ILE A 134 7.00 11.81 -27.22
C ILE A 134 6.56 11.66 -28.68
N LYS A 135 6.36 10.43 -29.15
CA LYS A 135 5.86 10.18 -30.51
C LYS A 135 4.53 10.89 -30.73
N TYR A 136 3.55 10.68 -29.84
CA TYR A 136 2.24 11.31 -29.94
C TYR A 136 2.31 12.85 -29.99
N LEU A 137 3.09 13.46 -29.10
CA LEU A 137 3.24 14.91 -29.02
C LEU A 137 4.06 15.50 -30.18
N SER A 138 4.99 14.75 -30.77
CA SER A 138 5.89 15.24 -31.83
C SER A 138 5.33 15.06 -33.23
N THR A 139 4.65 13.94 -33.50
CA THR A 139 4.13 13.65 -34.85
C THR A 139 2.66 14.03 -35.00
N GLY A 140 1.97 14.38 -33.92
CA GLY A 140 0.53 14.69 -33.95
C GLY A 140 -0.30 13.60 -34.63
N MET A 141 0.16 12.34 -34.58
CA MET A 141 -0.12 11.35 -35.63
C MET A 141 -1.62 11.01 -35.72
N GLU A 142 -2.26 11.59 -36.74
CA GLU A 142 -2.96 10.90 -37.83
C GLU A 142 -3.56 9.53 -37.44
N SER A 143 -4.75 9.57 -36.85
CA SER A 143 -5.73 8.53 -37.10
C SER A 143 -6.81 9.12 -38.00
N GLU A 144 -6.80 8.69 -39.26
CA GLU A 144 -7.87 8.91 -40.24
C GLU A 144 -9.17 8.23 -39.76
N ALA A 145 -9.88 8.80 -38.78
CA ALA A 145 -11.23 8.32 -38.43
C ALA A 145 -12.08 9.22 -37.52
N SER A 146 -11.62 10.38 -37.03
CA SER A 146 -12.45 11.16 -36.08
C SER A 146 -12.22 12.65 -36.14
N ASP A 147 -13.30 13.39 -36.42
CA ASP A 147 -13.42 14.86 -36.45
C ASP A 147 -13.16 15.56 -35.09
N ASN A 148 -12.66 14.85 -34.08
CA ASN A 148 -12.40 15.40 -32.75
C ASN A 148 -10.89 15.60 -32.53
N TYR A 149 -10.26 16.42 -33.37
CA TYR A 149 -8.84 16.75 -33.25
C TYR A 149 -8.62 17.74 -32.09
N VAL A 150 -8.21 17.24 -30.93
CA VAL A 150 -7.63 18.10 -29.89
C VAL A 150 -6.21 18.44 -30.34
N ASN A 151 -6.00 19.67 -30.82
CA ASN A 151 -4.67 20.18 -31.13
C ASN A 151 -3.87 20.36 -29.81
N VAL A 152 -3.21 19.29 -29.34
CA VAL A 152 -2.40 19.31 -28.12
C VAL A 152 -1.04 20.00 -28.35
N VAL A 153 -0.65 20.22 -29.61
CA VAL A 153 0.68 20.72 -29.99
C VAL A 153 0.71 22.26 -29.99
N GLY A 154 0.68 22.84 -28.78
CA GLY A 154 1.11 24.22 -28.53
C GLY A 154 2.51 24.27 -27.91
N ALA A 155 3.03 25.46 -27.61
CA ALA A 155 4.35 25.65 -26.96
C ALA A 155 4.55 24.81 -25.67
N ARG A 156 3.46 24.49 -24.95
CA ARG A 156 3.46 23.62 -23.77
C ARG A 156 3.77 22.15 -24.08
N GLY A 157 3.33 21.65 -25.24
CA GLY A 157 3.67 20.29 -25.70
C GLY A 157 5.18 20.12 -25.93
N VAL A 158 5.87 21.17 -26.38
CA VAL A 158 7.33 21.16 -26.57
C VAL A 158 8.08 21.02 -25.24
N SER A 159 7.64 21.75 -24.20
CA SER A 159 8.22 21.65 -22.85
C SER A 159 8.07 20.24 -22.27
N VAL A 160 6.88 19.63 -22.40
CA VAL A 160 6.64 18.26 -21.93
C VAL A 160 7.48 17.25 -22.69
N VAL A 161 7.67 17.42 -24.01
CA VAL A 161 8.53 16.53 -24.80
C VAL A 161 9.99 16.59 -24.33
N GLU A 162 10.53 17.79 -24.11
CA GLU A 162 11.90 17.94 -23.60
C GLU A 162 12.05 17.33 -22.20
N TRP A 163 11.05 17.52 -21.34
CA TRP A 163 11.01 16.90 -20.03
C TRP A 163 10.96 15.37 -20.08
N LEU A 164 10.13 14.80 -20.96
CA LEU A 164 10.00 13.34 -21.14
C LEU A 164 11.32 12.69 -21.57
N ARG A 165 12.14 13.38 -22.39
CA ARG A 165 13.45 12.87 -22.84
C ARG A 165 14.41 12.56 -21.69
N LYS A 166 14.25 13.19 -20.53
CA LYS A 166 15.04 12.87 -19.32
C LYS A 166 14.86 11.42 -18.86
N PHE A 167 13.78 10.76 -19.29
CA PHE A 167 13.42 9.38 -18.99
C PHE A 167 13.51 8.43 -20.19
N ASP A 168 14.20 8.83 -21.27
CA ASP A 168 14.40 7.98 -22.44
C ASP A 168 15.20 6.71 -22.13
N LYS A 169 15.09 5.73 -23.04
CA LYS A 169 15.78 4.43 -22.94
C LYS A 169 17.30 4.56 -22.77
N SER A 170 17.90 5.63 -23.28
CA SER A 170 19.34 5.93 -23.11
C SER A 170 19.75 6.07 -21.64
N HIS A 171 18.80 6.34 -20.75
CA HIS A 171 19.02 6.51 -19.32
C HIS A 171 18.73 5.24 -18.50
N ASN A 172 18.34 4.13 -19.14
CA ASN A 172 18.03 2.87 -18.45
C ASN A 172 19.25 2.23 -17.77
N ALA A 173 20.46 2.59 -18.18
CA ALA A 173 21.70 2.13 -17.56
C ALA A 173 22.10 2.92 -16.30
N ARG A 174 21.38 3.99 -15.95
CA ARG A 174 21.68 4.77 -14.73
C ARG A 174 21.49 3.90 -13.47
N PRO A 175 22.30 4.12 -12.42
CA PRO A 175 22.07 3.54 -11.11
C PRO A 175 20.66 3.85 -10.59
N ALA A 176 20.07 2.92 -9.84
CA ALA A 176 18.73 3.08 -9.27
C ALA A 176 18.59 4.36 -8.43
N THR A 177 19.63 4.72 -7.68
CA THR A 177 19.70 5.95 -6.87
C THR A 177 19.59 7.22 -7.72
N GLN A 178 20.25 7.26 -8.87
CA GLN A 178 20.18 8.40 -9.79
C GLN A 178 18.80 8.50 -10.45
N LEU A 179 18.21 7.37 -10.84
CA LEU A 179 16.86 7.33 -11.43
C LEU A 179 15.80 7.83 -10.45
N CYS A 180 15.84 7.36 -9.19
CA CYS A 180 14.88 7.79 -8.17
C CYS A 180 15.10 9.26 -7.77
N SER A 181 16.35 9.71 -7.69
CA SER A 181 16.68 11.12 -7.39
C SER A 181 16.19 12.07 -8.49
N LEU A 182 16.39 11.69 -9.75
CA LEU A 182 15.85 12.44 -10.89
C LEU A 182 14.32 12.50 -10.83
N ALA A 183 13.65 11.36 -10.67
CA ALA A 183 12.19 11.35 -10.57
C ALA A 183 11.68 12.21 -9.40
N TYR A 184 12.40 12.22 -8.27
CA TYR A 184 12.08 13.04 -7.11
C TYR A 184 12.21 14.54 -7.38
N SER A 185 13.26 14.99 -8.08
CA SER A 185 13.42 16.41 -8.43
C SER A 185 12.45 16.86 -9.51
N GLU A 186 12.08 15.97 -10.44
CA GLU A 186 11.20 16.28 -11.56
C GLU A 186 9.71 16.21 -11.20
N ARG A 187 9.32 15.52 -10.12
CA ARG A 187 7.91 15.35 -9.72
C ARG A 187 7.16 16.66 -9.45
N HIS A 188 7.84 17.71 -9.00
CA HIS A 188 7.23 19.00 -8.66
C HIS A 188 7.37 20.05 -9.78
N LYS A 189 7.88 19.64 -10.94
CA LYS A 189 8.05 20.53 -12.10
C LYS A 189 6.71 20.77 -12.81
N PRO A 190 6.50 21.93 -13.44
CA PRO A 190 5.22 22.29 -14.07
C PRO A 190 4.76 21.27 -15.11
N GLU A 191 5.68 20.57 -15.76
CA GLU A 191 5.42 19.55 -16.76
C GLU A 191 4.59 18.37 -16.21
N MET A 192 4.67 18.07 -14.91
CA MET A 192 3.80 17.06 -14.27
C MET A 192 2.33 17.51 -14.20
N ASN A 193 2.09 18.80 -13.98
CA ASN A 193 0.74 19.36 -14.01
C ASN A 193 0.21 19.44 -15.44
N GLU A 194 1.07 19.76 -16.40
CA GLU A 194 0.73 19.74 -17.82
C GLU A 194 0.42 18.31 -18.30
N LEU A 195 1.16 17.30 -17.81
CA LEU A 195 0.88 15.90 -18.08
C LEU A 195 -0.52 15.51 -17.56
N LYS A 196 -0.89 15.93 -16.35
CA LYS A 196 -2.24 15.72 -15.78
C LYS A 196 -3.31 16.40 -16.64
N ALA A 197 -3.07 17.63 -17.11
CA ALA A 197 -3.99 18.32 -18.00
C ALA A 197 -4.14 17.65 -19.38
N ILE A 198 -3.06 17.08 -19.94
CA ILE A 198 -3.10 16.29 -21.17
C ILE A 198 -3.91 15.01 -20.95
N ILE A 199 -3.71 14.32 -19.83
CA ILE A 199 -4.48 13.13 -19.46
C ILE A 199 -5.98 13.43 -19.44
N THR A 200 -6.41 14.50 -18.77
CA THR A 200 -7.82 14.91 -18.72
C THR A 200 -8.39 15.22 -20.11
N ARG A 201 -7.61 15.85 -21.00
CA ARG A 201 -8.05 16.11 -22.38
C ARG A 201 -8.17 14.85 -23.24
N LEU A 202 -7.43 13.80 -22.88
CA LEU A 202 -7.41 12.52 -23.58
C LEU A 202 -8.40 11.50 -22.99
N GLU A 203 -9.32 11.91 -22.10
CA GLU A 203 -10.32 11.01 -21.51
C GLU A 203 -11.16 10.27 -22.58
N THR A 204 -11.37 10.89 -23.75
CA THR A 204 -12.09 10.28 -24.88
C THR A 204 -11.21 9.32 -25.71
N CYS A 205 -9.92 9.20 -25.41
CA CYS A 205 -8.93 8.40 -26.14
C CYS A 205 -8.13 7.50 -25.16
N PRO A 206 -8.75 6.43 -24.61
CA PRO A 206 -8.21 5.67 -23.47
C PRO A 206 -6.84 5.05 -23.74
N ASP A 207 -6.61 4.56 -24.95
CA ASP A 207 -5.36 3.90 -25.33
C ASP A 207 -4.16 4.85 -25.33
N VAL A 208 -4.38 6.10 -25.74
CA VAL A 208 -3.35 7.15 -25.72
C VAL A 208 -3.16 7.64 -24.29
N ALA A 209 -4.25 7.97 -23.59
CA ALA A 209 -4.23 8.43 -22.20
C ALA A 209 -3.48 7.45 -21.27
N LYS A 210 -3.59 6.14 -21.53
CA LYS A 210 -2.89 5.09 -20.78
C LYS A 210 -1.38 5.28 -20.73
N ALA A 211 -0.75 5.70 -21.84
CA ALA A 211 0.70 5.94 -21.86
C ALA A 211 1.08 7.11 -20.94
N PHE A 212 0.31 8.20 -20.99
CA PHE A 212 0.51 9.38 -20.13
C PHE A 212 0.27 9.06 -18.65
N HIS A 213 -0.77 8.28 -18.33
CA HIS A 213 -0.99 7.76 -16.98
C HIS A 213 0.20 6.94 -16.48
N ILE A 214 0.74 6.04 -17.32
CA ILE A 214 1.91 5.23 -16.94
C ILE A 214 3.10 6.13 -16.60
N VAL A 215 3.38 7.17 -17.40
CA VAL A 215 4.44 8.14 -17.09
C VAL A 215 4.18 8.81 -15.75
N TYR A 216 3.00 9.41 -15.57
CA TYR A 216 2.62 10.15 -14.38
C TYR A 216 2.79 9.30 -13.10
N HIS A 217 2.20 8.09 -13.11
CA HIS A 217 2.26 7.19 -11.96
C HIS A 217 3.66 6.64 -11.72
N THR A 218 4.42 6.33 -12.78
CA THR A 218 5.75 5.72 -12.61
C THR A 218 6.77 6.74 -12.12
N VAL A 219 6.72 8.00 -12.55
CA VAL A 219 7.54 9.08 -11.97
C VAL A 219 7.21 9.25 -10.49
N GLY A 220 5.93 9.26 -10.13
CA GLY A 220 5.49 9.30 -8.72
C GLY A 220 6.01 8.12 -7.89
N ARG A 221 5.99 6.90 -8.45
CA ARG A 221 6.53 5.69 -7.81
C ARG A 221 8.05 5.74 -7.63
N LEU A 222 8.80 6.13 -8.67
CA LEU A 222 10.25 6.28 -8.57
C LEU A 222 10.65 7.34 -7.54
N ALA A 223 9.94 8.48 -7.52
CA ALA A 223 10.13 9.51 -6.50
C ALA A 223 9.81 9.02 -5.08
N SER A 224 8.87 8.09 -4.93
CA SER A 224 8.51 7.53 -3.63
C SER A 224 9.67 6.79 -2.96
N HIS A 225 10.58 6.16 -3.73
CA HIS A 225 11.75 5.50 -3.17
C HIS A 225 12.77 6.44 -2.51
N VAL A 226 12.69 7.76 -2.78
CA VAL A 226 13.43 8.80 -2.05
C VAL A 226 12.59 9.41 -0.93
N ARG A 227 11.29 9.65 -1.20
CA ARG A 227 10.36 10.27 -0.25
C ARG A 227 10.13 9.40 0.99
N THR A 228 9.87 8.11 0.80
CA THR A 228 9.56 7.15 1.85
C THR A 228 10.67 7.06 2.90
N PRO A 229 11.95 6.81 2.56
CA PRO A 229 13.02 6.77 3.56
C PRO A 229 13.23 8.12 4.28
N ARG A 230 13.08 9.26 3.59
CA ARG A 230 13.10 10.58 4.25
C ARG A 230 11.96 10.76 5.23
N GLN A 231 10.77 10.27 4.88
CA GLN A 231 9.61 10.33 5.76
C GLN A 231 9.78 9.39 6.97
N LEU A 232 10.39 8.22 6.80
CA LEU A 232 10.74 7.31 7.91
C LEU A 232 11.66 7.98 8.92
N ILE A 233 12.70 8.69 8.46
CA ILE A 233 13.62 9.41 9.35
C ILE A 233 12.90 10.51 10.13
N ARG A 234 12.05 11.30 9.46
CA ARG A 234 11.25 12.35 10.08
C ARG A 234 10.28 11.77 11.11
N ASP A 235 9.49 10.79 10.70
CA ASP A 235 8.50 10.16 11.57
C ASP A 235 9.18 9.46 12.76
N ALA A 236 10.33 8.80 12.57
CA ALA A 236 11.10 8.22 13.68
C ALA A 236 11.62 9.28 14.66
N THR A 237 12.05 10.45 14.15
CA THR A 237 12.49 11.57 14.99
C THR A 237 11.33 12.12 15.82
N ASP A 238 10.15 12.26 15.21
CA ASP A 238 8.95 12.81 15.84
C ASP A 238 8.33 11.83 16.84
N LEU A 239 8.40 10.52 16.59
CA LEU A 239 7.88 9.49 17.50
C LEU A 239 8.74 9.33 18.74
N GLN A 240 10.06 9.53 18.63
CA GLN A 240 11.04 9.19 19.68
C GLN A 240 10.83 7.77 20.27
N GLU A 241 10.14 6.89 19.54
CA GLU A 241 9.78 5.57 20.03
C GLU A 241 11.02 4.69 20.09
N ARG A 242 11.12 3.92 21.17
CA ARG A 242 12.17 2.91 21.31
C ARG A 242 11.91 1.84 20.28
N THR A 243 12.69 1.84 19.20
CA THR A 243 12.70 0.75 18.23
C THR A 243 13.11 -0.53 18.95
N GLY A 244 12.23 -1.54 18.99
CA GLY A 244 12.57 -2.86 19.53
C GLY A 244 12.96 -3.86 18.43
N GLY A 245 12.87 -5.15 18.73
CA GLY A 245 13.37 -6.22 17.87
C GLY A 245 12.42 -6.60 16.73
N THR A 246 12.96 -7.30 15.74
CA THR A 246 12.20 -7.96 14.65
C THR A 246 11.90 -9.41 15.02
N SER A 247 10.77 -9.92 14.56
CA SER A 247 10.41 -11.33 14.63
C SER A 247 9.70 -11.74 13.35
N HIS A 248 9.94 -12.97 12.92
CA HIS A 248 9.43 -13.51 11.66
C HIS A 248 8.36 -14.56 11.95
N LEU A 249 7.32 -14.56 11.14
CA LEU A 249 6.32 -15.61 11.17
C LEU A 249 6.75 -16.78 10.30
N ASP A 250 6.56 -17.99 10.84
CA ASP A 250 6.58 -19.20 10.05
C ASP A 250 5.47 -19.12 8.98
N PRO A 251 5.68 -19.72 7.81
CA PRO A 251 4.64 -19.74 6.79
C PRO A 251 3.35 -20.39 7.23
N ALA A 252 2.27 -19.96 6.59
CA ALA A 252 0.98 -20.64 6.69
C ALA A 252 1.10 -22.11 6.27
N ASP A 253 0.35 -22.97 6.96
CA ASP A 253 0.24 -24.38 6.64
C ASP A 253 -0.53 -24.60 5.33
N GLU A 254 -0.11 -25.60 4.55
CA GLU A 254 -0.69 -25.97 3.23
C GLU A 254 -2.14 -26.50 3.29
N ARG A 255 -2.82 -26.35 4.43
CA ARG A 255 -4.17 -26.88 4.64
C ARG A 255 -5.22 -25.98 3.99
N THR A 256 -5.59 -26.32 2.77
CA THR A 256 -6.55 -25.56 1.94
C THR A 256 -7.94 -26.20 1.86
N THR A 257 -8.19 -27.30 2.58
CA THR A 257 -9.49 -27.97 2.57
C THR A 257 -10.55 -27.16 3.31
N ALA A 258 -11.83 -27.33 2.94
CA ALA A 258 -12.95 -26.67 3.63
C ALA A 258 -13.04 -27.09 5.10
N LEU A 259 -12.71 -28.34 5.41
CA LEU A 259 -12.69 -28.85 6.78
C LEU A 259 -11.55 -28.25 7.62
N ASP A 260 -10.37 -28.08 7.02
CA ASP A 260 -9.25 -27.42 7.70
C ASP A 260 -9.49 -25.92 7.86
N SER A 261 -10.15 -25.29 6.89
CA SER A 261 -10.62 -23.91 7.02
C SER A 261 -11.62 -23.75 8.18
N LEU A 262 -12.55 -24.70 8.36
CA LEU A 262 -13.46 -24.70 9.50
C LEU A 262 -12.71 -24.81 10.84
N ARG A 263 -11.66 -25.63 10.92
CA ARG A 263 -10.81 -25.76 12.13
C ARG A 263 -10.10 -24.46 12.51
N ARG A 264 -9.84 -23.58 11.54
CA ARG A 264 -9.29 -22.24 11.81
C ARG A 264 -10.37 -21.25 12.27
N MET A 265 -11.59 -21.37 11.74
CA MET A 265 -12.69 -20.45 12.05
C MET A 265 -13.39 -20.76 13.38
N VAL A 266 -13.44 -22.02 13.77
CA VAL A 266 -14.21 -22.51 14.92
C VAL A 266 -13.33 -23.43 15.73
N ARG A 267 -13.20 -23.14 17.04
CA ARG A 267 -12.41 -23.97 17.95
C ARG A 267 -13.01 -25.37 18.04
N ALA A 268 -12.17 -26.38 18.23
CA ALA A 268 -12.62 -27.76 18.34
C ALA A 268 -13.60 -27.97 19.52
N GLU A 269 -13.50 -27.13 20.55
CA GLU A 269 -14.34 -27.17 21.74
C GLU A 269 -15.69 -26.42 21.58
N ASP A 270 -15.90 -25.72 20.47
CA ASP A 270 -17.17 -25.02 20.19
C ASP A 270 -18.25 -26.03 19.78
N GLU A 271 -19.42 -25.97 20.42
CA GLU A 271 -20.56 -26.85 20.15
C GLU A 271 -21.00 -26.84 18.68
N ARG A 272 -20.73 -25.76 17.96
CA ARG A 272 -21.05 -25.63 16.54
C ARG A 272 -20.09 -26.41 15.65
N PHE A 273 -18.90 -26.74 16.13
CA PHE A 273 -17.85 -27.39 15.34
C PHE A 273 -18.29 -28.77 14.83
N GLU A 274 -18.87 -29.61 15.69
CA GLU A 274 -19.36 -30.94 15.27
C GLU A 274 -20.45 -30.83 14.20
N ARG A 275 -21.42 -29.93 14.40
CA ARG A 275 -22.51 -29.73 13.43
C ARG A 275 -21.98 -29.23 12.08
N LEU A 276 -21.08 -28.25 12.09
CA LEU A 276 -20.53 -27.66 10.87
C LEU A 276 -19.59 -28.62 10.13
N SER A 277 -18.78 -29.37 10.86
CA SER A 277 -17.89 -30.39 10.28
C SER A 277 -18.68 -31.55 9.69
N GLY A 278 -19.73 -32.02 10.37
CA GLY A 278 -20.65 -33.03 9.83
C GLY A 278 -21.33 -32.56 8.54
N ASN A 279 -21.82 -31.32 8.50
CA ASN A 279 -22.41 -30.75 7.28
C ASN A 279 -21.39 -30.65 6.14
N LEU A 280 -20.15 -30.24 6.42
CA LEU A 280 -19.08 -30.17 5.43
C LEU A 280 -18.65 -31.55 4.93
N GLN A 281 -18.64 -32.58 5.77
CA GLN A 281 -18.34 -33.95 5.33
C GLN A 281 -19.40 -34.52 4.40
N VAL A 282 -20.68 -34.14 4.59
CA VAL A 282 -21.77 -34.56 3.71
C VAL A 282 -21.81 -33.74 2.42
N MET A 283 -21.71 -32.41 2.54
CA MET A 283 -21.86 -31.49 1.41
C MET A 283 -20.57 -31.36 0.58
N GLY A 284 -19.40 -31.45 1.19
CA GLY A 284 -18.09 -31.27 0.54
C GLY A 284 -17.92 -32.16 -0.71
N PRO A 285 -18.15 -33.47 -0.62
CA PRO A 285 -18.09 -34.37 -1.78
C PRO A 285 -19.21 -34.12 -2.80
N GLN A 286 -20.42 -33.79 -2.36
CA GLN A 286 -21.57 -33.55 -3.24
C GLN A 286 -21.43 -32.26 -4.07
N LEU A 287 -20.82 -31.25 -3.47
CA LEU A 287 -20.61 -29.93 -4.04
C LEU A 287 -19.24 -29.79 -4.70
N TYR A 288 -18.41 -30.84 -4.63
CA TYR A 288 -17.01 -30.82 -5.06
C TYR A 288 -16.26 -29.59 -4.49
N LEU A 289 -16.49 -29.21 -3.22
CA LEU A 289 -15.97 -27.94 -2.68
C LEU A 289 -14.44 -27.89 -2.75
N ASP A 290 -13.76 -28.93 -2.26
CA ASP A 290 -12.29 -28.95 -2.22
C ASP A 290 -11.71 -28.98 -3.64
N LYS A 291 -12.30 -29.78 -4.55
CA LYS A 291 -11.89 -29.86 -5.97
C LYS A 291 -12.19 -28.55 -6.72
N GLY A 292 -13.33 -27.93 -6.45
CA GLY A 292 -13.74 -26.68 -7.06
C GLY A 292 -12.97 -25.47 -6.53
N MET A 293 -12.49 -25.52 -5.28
CA MET A 293 -11.53 -24.56 -4.74
C MET A 293 -10.17 -24.75 -5.41
N GLN A 294 -9.66 -25.99 -5.48
CA GLN A 294 -8.42 -26.29 -6.20
C GLN A 294 -8.49 -25.83 -7.66
N GLU A 295 -9.49 -26.24 -8.43
CA GLU A 295 -9.68 -25.81 -9.83
C GLU A 295 -9.85 -24.29 -10.01
N PHE A 296 -10.37 -23.58 -9.01
CA PHE A 296 -10.52 -22.12 -9.06
C PHE A 296 -9.19 -21.39 -8.87
N PHE A 297 -8.25 -22.00 -8.14
CA PHE A 297 -6.94 -21.43 -7.85
C PHE A 297 -5.79 -22.07 -8.66
N ASP A 298 -6.00 -23.25 -9.23
CA ASP A 298 -5.12 -23.96 -10.15
C ASP A 298 -5.31 -23.38 -11.57
N ASP A 299 -4.77 -22.18 -11.78
CA ASP A 299 -4.48 -21.70 -13.12
C ASP A 299 -3.12 -22.28 -13.51
N GLU A 300 -3.00 -23.11 -14.56
CA GLU A 300 -1.74 -23.79 -14.93
C GLU A 300 -0.58 -22.80 -15.24
N ALA A 301 -0.89 -21.52 -15.43
CA ALA A 301 0.07 -20.44 -15.63
C ALA A 301 0.31 -19.55 -14.38
N GLY A 302 -0.41 -19.80 -13.27
CA GLY A 302 -0.40 -19.00 -12.05
C GLY A 302 0.51 -19.56 -10.95
N PRO A 303 0.94 -18.72 -9.98
CA PRO A 303 1.59 -19.21 -8.77
C PRO A 303 0.59 -20.04 -7.94
N PRO A 304 1.07 -21.03 -7.16
CA PRO A 304 0.20 -21.84 -6.32
C PRO A 304 -0.56 -20.97 -5.29
N PRO A 305 -1.78 -21.37 -4.89
CA PRO A 305 -2.55 -20.65 -3.87
C PRO A 305 -1.74 -20.54 -2.58
N SER A 306 -1.60 -19.31 -2.09
CA SER A 306 -0.87 -18.99 -0.86
C SER A 306 -1.73 -18.11 0.05
N VAL A 307 -1.53 -18.23 1.35
CA VAL A 307 -2.17 -17.35 2.32
C VAL A 307 -1.44 -16.01 2.30
N HIS A 308 -2.18 -14.94 2.08
CA HIS A 308 -1.66 -13.57 2.12
C HIS A 308 -0.98 -13.25 3.46
N ALA A 309 0.16 -12.58 3.42
CA ALA A 309 1.01 -12.22 4.56
C ALA A 309 0.23 -11.43 5.60
N GLU A 310 -0.72 -10.61 5.17
CA GLU A 310 -1.63 -9.88 6.03
C GLU A 310 -2.47 -10.81 6.89
N VAL A 311 -2.98 -11.90 6.30
CA VAL A 311 -3.78 -12.91 7.00
C VAL A 311 -2.90 -13.72 7.96
N GLN A 312 -1.66 -14.03 7.57
CA GLN A 312 -0.71 -14.73 8.44
C GLN A 312 -0.43 -13.95 9.73
N VAL A 313 -0.18 -12.63 9.60
CA VAL A 313 0.06 -11.74 10.75
C VAL A 313 -1.16 -11.63 11.65
N LEU A 314 -2.36 -11.51 11.06
CA LEU A 314 -3.61 -11.45 11.80
C LEU A 314 -3.88 -12.73 12.60
N ASP A 315 -3.76 -13.88 11.94
CA ASP A 315 -3.99 -15.19 12.55
C ASP A 315 -3.01 -15.43 13.70
N HIS A 316 -1.74 -15.08 13.53
CA HIS A 316 -0.75 -15.18 14.61
C HIS A 316 -1.12 -14.33 15.84
N PHE A 317 -1.45 -13.05 15.65
CA PHE A 317 -1.85 -12.17 16.76
C PHE A 317 -3.10 -12.68 17.47
N TYR A 318 -4.06 -13.22 16.72
CA TYR A 318 -5.28 -13.81 17.28
C TYR A 318 -4.99 -15.09 18.07
N GLN A 319 -4.24 -16.03 17.49
CA GLN A 319 -3.92 -17.31 18.13
C GLN A 319 -3.08 -17.14 19.39
N GLN A 320 -2.06 -16.27 19.33
CA GLN A 320 -1.15 -16.01 20.44
C GLN A 320 -1.67 -14.96 21.42
N LYS A 321 -2.85 -14.37 21.15
CA LYS A 321 -3.47 -13.30 21.95
C LYS A 321 -2.53 -12.11 22.18
N LEU A 322 -1.80 -11.72 21.14
CA LEU A 322 -0.88 -10.59 21.20
C LEU A 322 -1.66 -9.27 21.17
N THR A 323 -1.10 -8.26 21.83
CA THR A 323 -1.70 -6.92 21.85
C THR A 323 -1.05 -6.06 20.78
N TYR A 324 -1.87 -5.50 19.88
CA TYR A 324 -1.41 -4.50 18.93
C TYR A 324 -1.04 -3.22 19.66
N VAL A 325 0.05 -2.61 19.23
CA VAL A 325 0.46 -1.27 19.66
C VAL A 325 -0.69 -0.27 19.52
N TYR A 326 -1.05 0.37 20.64
CA TYR A 326 -2.09 1.39 20.78
C TYR A 326 -3.51 1.00 20.31
N GLY A 327 -3.80 -0.29 20.20
CA GLY A 327 -5.11 -0.75 19.71
C GLY A 327 -5.34 -0.51 18.22
N ASP A 328 -4.26 -0.21 17.45
CA ASP A 328 -4.28 -0.03 15.99
C ASP A 328 -4.35 -1.39 15.27
N ALA A 329 -5.28 -2.21 15.73
CA ALA A 329 -5.83 -3.28 14.93
C ALA A 329 -6.62 -2.60 13.81
N TRP A 330 -6.23 -2.81 12.54
CA TRP A 330 -7.17 -2.82 11.42
C TRP A 330 -7.66 -1.51 10.77
N LEU A 331 -7.09 -1.16 9.61
CA LEU A 331 -7.87 -0.50 8.55
C LEU A 331 -7.57 -1.06 7.15
N GLU A 332 -6.31 -1.28 6.81
CA GLU A 332 -5.94 -1.75 5.46
C GLU A 332 -6.25 -3.24 5.24
N GLN A 333 -6.18 -4.06 6.31
CA GLN A 333 -6.48 -5.50 6.24
C GLN A 333 -7.98 -5.81 6.20
N ARG A 334 -8.83 -4.88 6.65
CA ARG A 334 -10.30 -5.01 6.53
C ARG A 334 -10.72 -5.01 5.06
N GLY A 335 -10.07 -4.20 4.23
CA GLY A 335 -10.30 -4.19 2.79
C GLY A 335 -9.98 -5.54 2.15
N VAL A 336 -8.84 -6.13 2.52
CA VAL A 336 -8.43 -7.46 2.04
C VAL A 336 -9.41 -8.55 2.47
N LEU A 337 -9.78 -8.60 3.75
CA LEU A 337 -10.75 -9.58 4.26
C LEU A 337 -12.13 -9.40 3.62
N GLN A 338 -12.57 -8.14 3.43
CA GLN A 338 -13.84 -7.85 2.79
C GLN A 338 -13.83 -8.29 1.31
N HIS A 339 -12.72 -8.08 0.60
CA HIS A 339 -12.56 -8.55 -0.77
C HIS A 339 -12.55 -10.08 -0.85
N MET A 340 -11.83 -10.76 0.04
CA MET A 340 -11.83 -12.23 0.12
C MET A 340 -13.22 -12.80 0.42
N ILE A 341 -13.96 -12.17 1.34
CA ILE A 341 -15.35 -12.56 1.67
C ILE A 341 -16.26 -12.38 0.45
N GLU A 342 -16.11 -11.27 -0.28
CA GLU A 342 -16.87 -11.01 -1.51
C GLU A 342 -16.57 -12.03 -2.61
N ASP A 343 -15.32 -12.41 -2.80
CA ASP A 343 -14.92 -13.38 -3.81
C ASP A 343 -15.36 -14.80 -3.46
N MET A 344 -15.21 -15.23 -2.20
CA MET A 344 -15.78 -16.50 -1.74
C MET A 344 -17.30 -16.54 -1.90
N ARG A 345 -17.99 -15.42 -1.60
CA ARG A 345 -19.45 -15.33 -1.78
C ARG A 345 -19.84 -15.46 -3.25
N LYS A 346 -19.11 -14.81 -4.17
CA LYS A 346 -19.34 -14.96 -5.62
C LYS A 346 -19.16 -16.42 -6.05
N LEU A 347 -18.08 -17.07 -5.64
CA LEU A 347 -17.79 -18.46 -5.98
C LEU A 347 -18.91 -19.41 -5.55
N VAL A 348 -19.37 -19.29 -4.30
CA VAL A 348 -20.47 -20.10 -3.77
C VAL A 348 -21.77 -19.85 -4.54
N LEU A 349 -22.07 -18.59 -4.87
CA LEU A 349 -23.28 -18.24 -5.63
C LEU A 349 -23.25 -18.77 -7.07
N VAL A 350 -22.08 -18.77 -7.73
CA VAL A 350 -21.89 -19.36 -9.06
C VAL A 350 -22.14 -20.87 -8.99
N ARG A 351 -21.50 -21.58 -8.06
CA ARG A 351 -21.68 -23.04 -7.92
C ARG A 351 -23.11 -23.43 -7.53
N LEU A 352 -23.77 -22.66 -6.65
CA LEU A 352 -25.19 -22.88 -6.33
C LEU A 352 -26.11 -22.71 -7.55
N ARG A 353 -25.83 -21.72 -8.40
CA ARG A 353 -26.57 -21.49 -9.64
C ARG A 353 -26.37 -22.62 -10.64
N ASP A 354 -25.15 -23.12 -10.77
CA ASP A 354 -24.83 -24.21 -11.70
C ASP A 354 -25.51 -25.52 -11.30
N MET A 355 -25.62 -25.80 -9.99
CA MET A 355 -26.26 -27.02 -9.49
C MET A 355 -27.78 -26.96 -9.47
N LEU A 356 -28.37 -25.81 -9.13
CA LEU A 356 -29.82 -25.66 -9.02
C LEU A 356 -30.48 -25.31 -10.36
N GLY A 357 -29.68 -25.10 -11.42
CA GLY A 357 -30.12 -24.54 -12.68
C GLY A 357 -30.60 -23.08 -12.51
N PRO A 358 -31.20 -22.47 -13.55
CA PRO A 358 -31.87 -21.20 -13.39
C PRO A 358 -32.96 -21.35 -12.34
N LEU A 359 -32.73 -20.79 -11.15
CA LEU A 359 -33.71 -20.76 -10.08
C LEU A 359 -35.01 -20.19 -10.67
N PRO A 360 -36.15 -20.90 -10.59
CA PRO A 360 -37.42 -20.33 -11.01
C PRO A 360 -37.61 -19.05 -10.22
N TYR A 361 -37.83 -17.96 -10.94
CA TYR A 361 -38.03 -16.62 -10.42
C TYR A 361 -39.09 -16.65 -9.32
N ARG A 362 -38.66 -16.78 -8.07
CA ARG A 362 -39.53 -16.60 -6.91
C ARG A 362 -39.41 -15.13 -6.54
N THR A 363 -40.46 -14.38 -6.83
CA THR A 363 -40.77 -13.15 -6.12
C THR A 363 -40.90 -13.50 -4.64
N ASP A 364 -39.84 -13.27 -3.86
CA ASP A 364 -39.95 -13.20 -2.41
C ASP A 364 -40.82 -11.98 -2.09
N SER A 365 -42.01 -12.25 -1.60
CA SER A 365 -43.02 -11.26 -1.19
C SER A 365 -42.88 -10.86 0.29
N LEU A 366 -41.74 -11.15 0.94
CA LEU A 366 -41.53 -10.92 2.37
C LEU A 366 -40.26 -10.15 2.74
N THR A 367 -39.57 -9.52 1.79
CA THR A 367 -38.64 -8.43 2.11
C THR A 367 -39.11 -7.13 1.47
N ALA A 368 -39.83 -6.33 2.24
CA ALA A 368 -40.06 -4.92 1.95
C ALA A 368 -38.72 -4.15 2.05
N ILE A 369 -37.83 -4.37 1.08
CA ILE A 369 -36.69 -3.50 0.81
C ILE A 369 -37.08 -2.67 -0.40
N THR A 370 -37.51 -1.46 -0.09
CA THR A 370 -37.76 -0.35 -0.99
C THR A 370 -36.60 -0.16 -1.98
N GLU A 371 -36.94 0.26 -3.19
CA GLU A 371 -36.00 0.63 -4.25
C GLU A 371 -34.86 1.54 -3.75
N LYS A 372 -33.65 1.22 -4.24
CA LYS A 372 -32.46 2.06 -4.39
C LYS A 372 -32.55 3.46 -3.77
N GLU A 373 -31.98 3.60 -2.58
CA GLU A 373 -31.14 4.77 -2.32
C GLU A 373 -29.76 4.44 -2.89
N GLU A 374 -29.37 5.16 -3.95
CA GLU A 374 -28.02 5.10 -4.48
C GLU A 374 -27.04 5.49 -3.38
N LEU A 375 -26.33 4.51 -2.82
CA LEU A 375 -25.16 4.79 -2.00
C LEU A 375 -24.17 5.55 -2.88
N PRO A 376 -23.64 6.70 -2.41
CA PRO A 376 -22.70 7.47 -3.17
C PRO A 376 -21.50 6.59 -3.49
N TYR A 377 -21.24 6.46 -4.78
CA TYR A 377 -20.06 5.86 -5.37
C TYR A 377 -18.82 6.44 -4.70
N TRP A 378 -18.20 5.67 -3.81
CA TRP A 378 -16.89 6.00 -3.26
C TRP A 378 -15.88 5.84 -4.39
N SER A 379 -15.65 6.93 -5.12
CA SER A 379 -14.60 6.99 -6.13
C SER A 379 -13.26 6.69 -5.46
N GLU A 380 -12.48 5.79 -6.06
CA GLU A 380 -11.09 5.47 -5.68
C GLU A 380 -10.11 6.66 -5.86
N ASN A 381 -10.61 7.90 -5.95
CA ASN A 381 -9.84 9.12 -6.13
C ASN A 381 -9.54 9.91 -4.84
N SER A 382 -9.82 9.37 -3.64
CA SER A 382 -9.64 10.15 -2.39
C SER A 382 -8.24 10.09 -1.74
N MET A 383 -7.21 9.60 -2.44
CA MET A 383 -5.81 9.67 -1.93
C MET A 383 -4.89 10.63 -2.69
N SER A 384 -5.44 11.55 -3.46
CA SER A 384 -4.66 12.68 -3.98
C SER A 384 -5.46 13.96 -3.96
N GLU A 385 -5.46 14.66 -2.83
CA GLU A 385 -5.15 16.09 -2.79
C GLU A 385 -5.01 16.58 -1.33
N ASP A 386 -4.03 17.46 -1.15
CA ASP A 386 -3.93 18.49 -0.12
C ASP A 386 -3.04 18.26 1.12
N MET A 387 -1.75 18.56 0.92
CA MET A 387 -0.88 19.18 1.93
C MET A 387 -0.11 20.33 1.25
N SER A 388 -0.82 21.39 0.93
CA SER A 388 -0.23 22.70 0.60
C SER A 388 -0.70 23.76 1.59
N ALA A 389 0.08 23.96 2.65
CA ALA A 389 0.09 25.13 3.53
C ALA A 389 1.25 24.94 4.53
N ALA A 390 2.11 25.89 4.88
CA ALA A 390 2.33 27.26 4.44
C ALA A 390 3.74 27.60 4.97
N GLU A 391 4.69 27.92 4.09
CA GLU A 391 5.90 28.66 4.49
C GLU A 391 5.59 30.13 4.23
N THR A 392 5.12 30.81 5.27
CA THR A 392 5.11 32.29 5.29
C THR A 392 6.32 32.74 6.08
N ASP A 393 7.29 33.25 5.32
CA ASP A 393 8.46 33.96 5.79
C ASP A 393 8.03 35.16 6.65
N SER A 394 8.36 35.10 7.94
CA SER A 394 8.20 36.21 8.90
C SER A 394 9.59 36.62 9.36
N SER A 395 10.25 37.46 8.56
CA SER A 395 11.50 38.09 8.95
C SER A 395 11.57 39.54 8.47
N GLN A 396 10.78 40.42 9.08
CA GLN A 396 11.07 41.87 9.10
C GLN A 396 10.25 42.60 10.16
N ALA A 397 10.86 42.82 11.33
CA ALA A 397 10.82 44.06 12.12
C ALA A 397 11.48 43.80 13.48
N MET A 398 12.54 44.55 13.78
CA MET A 398 12.92 45.11 15.10
C MET A 398 14.43 45.37 15.08
N GLY A 399 14.83 46.47 14.42
CA GLY A 399 16.05 47.19 14.76
C GLY A 399 15.62 48.47 15.46
N GLY A 400 15.72 48.48 16.78
CA GLY A 400 15.55 49.66 17.62
C GLY A 400 16.90 50.19 18.07
N ASP A 401 17.00 51.51 18.06
CA ASP A 401 17.81 52.39 18.92
C ASP A 401 19.23 51.96 19.29
N THR A 402 20.22 52.64 18.70
CA THR A 402 21.22 53.44 19.42
C THR A 402 21.93 54.40 18.49
#